data_AF-A0A0U2X9C8-F1
#
_entry.id   AF-A0A0U2X9C8-F1
#
_cell.length_a   1.000
_cell.length_b   1.000
_cell.length_c   1.000
_cell.angle_alpha   90.00
_cell.angle_beta   90.00
_cell.angle_gamma   90.00
#
_symmetry.space_group_name_H-M   'P 1'
#
loop_
_entity.id
_entity.type
_entity.pdbx_description
1 polymer ?
#
loop_
_entity_poly.entity_id
_entity_poly.type
_entity_poly.pdbx_seq_one_letter_code
_entity_poly.pdbx_strand_id
1 'polypeptide(L)'
;MKAEIIAVGTELLLGQVVNTNATFLSQELADLGIEVYYHTVVGDNPQRLEQLLVEAEERSDLIVLCGGLGPTDDDLTKDTVAAHIHHSLVQDEQALARLHDFFKFSKRSMTENNLRQTLMIEDGIPIQNPTGLAVGTLITKEDTTYLLLPGPPNELNPMFQQNVRPLLAARFPQAEQLISRVLRFYGIGESQLVTDLKELIDRQTNPTIAPYAKPNEVTLRLTAKVADEGLGQQLLDELEAKVMAKVGTYFYGYGDENSLVKVTVDALKKYGKTVTAAESLTAGLFQSTLGDITGVSEVFKGGFVTYSAETKAHFLGIDVKLLEKEGTISEACAIAMAERARIVADADYAVSFTGVAGPDELEGKPAGTVWIGFAEKGQSTIAVLQHFNRDRRSIRKSAVMKGLDLILRAVNKKN
;
A
#
# COMPACT_ATOMS: atom_id res chain seq x y z
N MET A 1 22.57 -9.84 -14.63
CA MET A 1 21.88 -11.05 -14.13
C MET A 1 20.48 -11.05 -14.67
N LYS A 2 20.06 -12.14 -15.30
CA LYS A 2 18.72 -12.35 -15.81
C LYS A 2 17.92 -13.16 -14.81
N ALA A 3 16.75 -12.66 -14.44
CA ALA A 3 15.83 -13.35 -13.56
C ALA A 3 14.51 -13.68 -14.26
N GLU A 4 13.86 -14.72 -13.74
CA GLU A 4 12.49 -15.09 -14.07
C GLU A 4 11.70 -15.38 -12.79
N ILE A 5 10.42 -15.06 -12.82
CA ILE A 5 9.49 -15.32 -11.71
C ILE A 5 8.49 -16.39 -12.14
N ILE A 6 8.40 -17.46 -11.36
CA ILE A 6 7.41 -18.53 -11.51
C ILE A 6 6.45 -18.46 -10.32
N ALA A 7 5.19 -18.09 -10.58
CA ALA A 7 4.15 -18.16 -9.58
C ALA A 7 3.42 -19.51 -9.67
N VAL A 8 3.40 -20.26 -8.57
CA VAL A 8 2.77 -21.57 -8.47
C VAL A 8 1.45 -21.43 -7.74
N GLY A 9 0.35 -21.78 -8.41
CA GLY A 9 -1.00 -21.77 -7.83
C GLY A 9 -2.09 -21.84 -8.88
N THR A 10 -2.98 -22.83 -8.76
CA THR A 10 -4.11 -23.04 -9.68
C THR A 10 -5.13 -21.88 -9.62
N GLU A 11 -5.30 -21.28 -8.45
CA GLU A 11 -6.17 -20.12 -8.22
C GLU A 11 -5.74 -18.87 -9.01
N LEU A 12 -4.44 -18.74 -9.32
CA LEU A 12 -3.92 -17.69 -10.19
C LEU A 12 -4.34 -17.91 -11.65
N LEU A 13 -4.27 -19.16 -12.14
CA LEU A 13 -4.73 -19.52 -13.48
C LEU A 13 -6.25 -19.39 -13.64
N LEU A 14 -7.00 -19.66 -12.57
CA LEU A 14 -8.46 -19.49 -12.54
C LEU A 14 -8.90 -18.02 -12.37
N GLY A 15 -7.96 -17.10 -12.16
CA GLY A 15 -8.25 -15.68 -11.96
C GLY A 15 -8.98 -15.37 -10.64
N GLN A 16 -8.90 -16.26 -9.65
CA GLN A 16 -9.48 -16.04 -8.32
C GLN A 16 -8.62 -15.07 -7.49
N VAL A 17 -7.33 -15.05 -7.76
CA VAL A 17 -6.34 -14.18 -7.12
C VAL A 17 -5.54 -13.47 -8.20
N VAL A 18 -5.30 -12.17 -8.01
CA VAL A 18 -4.42 -11.39 -8.88
C VAL A 18 -2.97 -11.66 -8.47
N ASN A 19 -2.09 -11.96 -9.43
CA ASN A 19 -0.67 -12.18 -9.17
C ASN A 19 0.06 -10.86 -8.82
N THR A 20 -0.13 -10.38 -7.59
CA THR A 20 0.57 -9.20 -7.07
C THR A 20 2.02 -9.49 -6.70
N ASN A 21 2.38 -10.75 -6.49
CA ASN A 21 3.74 -11.17 -6.15
C ASN A 21 4.72 -10.85 -7.28
N ALA A 22 4.32 -11.11 -8.53
CA ALA A 22 5.14 -10.76 -9.69
C ALA A 22 5.44 -9.25 -9.74
N THR A 23 4.46 -8.40 -9.43
CA THR A 23 4.67 -6.94 -9.36
C THR A 23 5.69 -6.56 -8.29
N PHE A 24 5.52 -7.08 -7.07
CA PHE A 24 6.41 -6.79 -5.95
C PHE A 24 7.84 -7.27 -6.22
N LEU A 25 8.01 -8.54 -6.59
CA LEU A 25 9.32 -9.14 -6.87
C LEU A 25 10.03 -8.44 -8.03
N SER A 26 9.30 -8.02 -9.07
CA SER A 26 9.89 -7.26 -10.19
C SER A 26 10.47 -5.93 -9.74
N GLN A 27 9.74 -5.19 -8.89
CA GLN A 27 10.20 -3.91 -8.36
C GLN A 27 11.45 -4.10 -7.50
N GLU A 28 11.42 -5.07 -6.61
CA GLU A 28 12.53 -5.36 -5.71
C GLU A 28 13.78 -5.85 -6.44
N LEU A 29 13.63 -6.73 -7.43
CA LEU A 29 14.76 -7.20 -8.24
C LEU A 29 15.30 -6.08 -9.13
N ALA A 30 14.43 -5.25 -9.73
CA ALA A 30 14.88 -4.10 -10.51
C ALA A 30 15.68 -3.10 -9.65
N ASP A 31 15.26 -2.84 -8.41
CA ASP A 31 16.00 -2.00 -7.47
C ASP A 31 17.39 -2.56 -7.14
N LEU A 32 17.57 -3.88 -7.21
CA LEU A 32 18.87 -4.56 -7.09
C LEU A 32 19.66 -4.61 -8.41
N GLY A 33 19.12 -4.02 -9.49
CA GLY A 33 19.71 -4.10 -10.84
C GLY A 33 19.60 -5.49 -11.48
N ILE A 34 18.71 -6.34 -10.97
CA ILE A 34 18.41 -7.67 -11.51
C ILE A 34 17.25 -7.53 -12.50
N GLU A 35 17.50 -7.84 -13.76
CA GLU A 35 16.52 -7.67 -14.83
C GLU A 35 15.62 -8.90 -14.91
N VAL A 36 14.32 -8.71 -14.68
CA VAL A 36 13.31 -9.75 -14.83
C VAL A 36 12.79 -9.77 -16.28
N TYR A 37 12.99 -10.89 -16.97
CA TYR A 37 12.62 -11.03 -18.39
C TYR A 37 11.28 -11.72 -18.60
N TYR A 38 10.90 -12.63 -17.70
CA TYR A 38 9.71 -13.46 -17.82
C TYR A 38 8.98 -13.58 -16.49
N HIS A 39 7.65 -13.58 -16.57
CA HIS A 39 6.77 -14.03 -15.50
C HIS A 39 5.91 -15.16 -16.03
N THR A 40 5.92 -16.30 -15.35
CA THR A 40 5.12 -17.45 -15.71
C THR A 40 4.24 -17.85 -14.52
N VAL A 41 2.99 -18.24 -14.80
CA VAL A 41 2.08 -18.83 -13.81
C VAL A 41 1.87 -20.28 -14.16
N VAL A 42 2.04 -21.18 -13.20
CA VAL A 42 1.84 -22.62 -13.36
C VAL A 42 0.90 -23.12 -12.26
N GLY A 43 0.00 -24.04 -12.61
CA GLY A 43 -0.88 -24.67 -11.62
C GLY A 43 -0.14 -25.70 -10.78
N ASP A 44 -0.79 -26.17 -9.73
CA ASP A 44 -0.23 -27.14 -8.76
C ASP A 44 -0.13 -28.54 -9.39
N ASN A 45 0.84 -28.71 -10.28
CA ASN A 45 1.17 -29.98 -10.91
C ASN A 45 2.71 -30.14 -11.03
N PRO A 46 3.30 -31.20 -10.43
CA PRO A 46 4.76 -31.37 -10.40
C PRO A 46 5.38 -31.46 -11.79
N GLN A 47 4.75 -32.19 -12.72
CA GLN A 47 5.31 -32.40 -14.06
C GLN A 47 5.35 -31.10 -14.88
N ARG A 48 4.32 -30.25 -14.75
CA ARG A 48 4.31 -28.94 -15.42
C ARG A 48 5.34 -27.99 -14.82
N LEU A 49 5.50 -28.01 -13.50
CA LEU A 49 6.51 -27.19 -12.83
C LEU A 49 7.93 -27.64 -13.22
N GLU A 50 8.20 -28.94 -13.25
CA GLU A 50 9.47 -29.51 -13.72
C GLU A 50 9.81 -29.11 -15.15
N GLN A 51 8.85 -29.23 -16.08
CA GLN A 51 9.03 -28.77 -17.47
C GLN A 51 9.41 -27.28 -17.56
N LEU A 52 8.74 -26.46 -16.75
CA LEU A 52 9.02 -25.03 -16.70
C LEU A 52 10.39 -24.71 -16.07
N LEU A 53 10.83 -25.48 -15.09
CA LEU A 53 12.16 -25.32 -14.49
C LEU A 53 13.27 -25.56 -15.52
N VAL A 54 13.14 -26.61 -16.35
CA VAL A 54 14.06 -26.87 -17.47
C VAL A 54 14.13 -25.67 -18.42
N GLU A 55 12.97 -25.15 -18.85
CA GLU A 55 12.93 -23.99 -19.76
C GLU A 55 13.51 -22.71 -19.12
N ALA A 56 13.28 -22.50 -17.82
CA ALA A 56 13.75 -21.32 -17.11
C ALA A 56 15.27 -21.34 -16.91
N GLU A 57 15.87 -22.51 -16.68
CA GLU A 57 17.32 -22.70 -16.55
C GLU A 57 18.10 -22.33 -17.82
N GLU A 58 17.53 -22.57 -19.00
CA GLU A 58 18.19 -22.25 -20.27
C GLU A 58 18.37 -20.73 -20.48
N ARG A 59 17.61 -19.90 -19.76
CA ARG A 59 17.51 -18.46 -20.05
C ARG A 59 17.67 -17.52 -18.85
N SER A 60 17.79 -18.04 -17.64
CA SER A 60 17.83 -17.25 -16.40
C SER A 60 18.93 -17.71 -15.45
N ASP A 61 19.63 -16.75 -14.84
CA ASP A 61 20.62 -17.02 -13.78
C ASP A 61 19.93 -17.17 -12.40
N LEU A 62 18.77 -16.52 -12.24
CA LEU A 62 17.96 -16.53 -11.01
C LEU A 62 16.51 -16.90 -11.34
N ILE A 63 16.01 -17.97 -10.72
CA ILE A 63 14.62 -18.41 -10.81
C ILE A 63 13.96 -18.19 -9.45
N VAL A 64 13.00 -17.27 -9.40
CA VAL A 64 12.22 -16.98 -8.18
C VAL A 64 10.88 -17.68 -8.26
N LEU A 65 10.67 -18.67 -7.39
CA LEU A 65 9.40 -19.37 -7.24
C LEU A 65 8.62 -18.77 -6.08
N CYS A 66 7.34 -18.43 -6.30
CA CYS A 66 6.43 -18.05 -5.22
C CYS A 66 5.14 -18.87 -5.22
N GLY A 67 4.81 -19.48 -4.08
CA GLY A 67 3.65 -20.37 -3.91
C GLY A 67 4.04 -21.84 -3.70
N GLY A 68 3.11 -22.63 -3.16
CA GLY A 68 3.29 -24.08 -2.95
C GLY A 68 4.32 -24.48 -1.88
N LEU A 69 4.49 -23.67 -0.82
CA LEU A 69 5.41 -23.97 0.31
C LEU A 69 4.71 -24.42 1.60
N GLY A 70 3.38 -24.41 1.62
CA GLY A 70 2.56 -24.73 2.78
C GLY A 70 2.55 -26.23 3.13
N PRO A 71 1.61 -26.64 4.00
CA PRO A 71 1.54 -27.99 4.54
C PRO A 71 0.61 -28.96 3.76
N THR A 72 -0.05 -28.53 2.68
CA THR A 72 -1.04 -29.38 1.98
C THR A 72 -0.39 -30.23 0.90
N ASP A 73 -1.16 -31.15 0.31
CA ASP A 73 -0.71 -31.98 -0.81
C ASP A 73 -0.52 -31.18 -2.11
N ASP A 74 -1.23 -30.05 -2.24
CA ASP A 74 -1.08 -29.11 -3.36
C ASP A 74 0.20 -28.27 -3.22
N ASP A 75 0.79 -28.19 -2.02
CA ASP A 75 2.06 -27.51 -1.77
C ASP A 75 3.27 -28.37 -2.18
N LEU A 76 3.57 -28.36 -3.47
CA LEU A 76 4.54 -29.24 -4.14
C LEU A 76 5.85 -28.57 -4.59
N THR A 77 5.98 -27.26 -4.42
CA THR A 77 7.10 -26.49 -4.99
C THR A 77 8.44 -26.96 -4.44
N LYS A 78 8.55 -27.17 -3.12
CA LYS A 78 9.80 -27.65 -2.48
C LYS A 78 10.20 -29.02 -2.98
N ASP A 79 9.26 -29.96 -2.99
CA ASP A 79 9.50 -31.33 -3.42
C ASP A 79 9.92 -31.38 -4.89
N THR A 80 9.26 -30.61 -5.76
CA THR A 80 9.55 -30.59 -7.19
C THR A 80 10.91 -29.97 -7.49
N VAL A 81 11.24 -28.82 -6.88
CA VAL A 81 12.56 -28.21 -7.09
C VAL A 81 13.67 -29.09 -6.53
N ALA A 82 13.49 -29.66 -5.33
CA ALA A 82 14.48 -30.55 -4.73
C ALA A 82 14.76 -31.78 -5.61
N ALA A 83 13.70 -32.42 -6.12
CA ALA A 83 13.82 -33.55 -7.04
C ALA A 83 14.54 -33.15 -8.35
N HIS A 84 14.18 -32.00 -8.92
CA HIS A 84 14.72 -31.46 -10.16
C HIS A 84 16.24 -31.22 -10.07
N ILE A 85 16.71 -30.61 -8.98
CA ILE A 85 18.15 -30.34 -8.78
C ILE A 85 18.91 -31.51 -8.13
N HIS A 86 18.22 -32.62 -7.84
CA HIS A 86 18.73 -33.83 -7.18
C HIS A 86 19.25 -33.61 -5.75
N HIS A 87 18.47 -32.91 -4.93
CA HIS A 87 18.74 -32.71 -3.50
C HIS A 87 17.61 -33.29 -2.63
N SER A 88 17.93 -33.59 -1.37
CA SER A 88 16.93 -34.02 -0.38
C SER A 88 16.30 -32.80 0.30
N LEU A 89 15.16 -33.02 0.97
CA LEU A 89 14.61 -32.04 1.92
C LEU A 89 15.11 -32.35 3.34
N VAL A 90 15.52 -31.32 4.06
CA VAL A 90 15.97 -31.40 5.45
C VAL A 90 15.18 -30.42 6.32
N GLN A 91 15.09 -30.70 7.61
CA GLN A 91 14.36 -29.87 8.55
C GLN A 91 15.22 -28.70 9.03
N ASP A 92 14.66 -27.48 8.97
CA ASP A 92 15.28 -26.29 9.56
C ASP A 92 14.87 -26.16 11.04
N GLU A 93 15.85 -26.20 11.94
CA GLU A 93 15.62 -26.16 13.39
C GLU A 93 14.99 -24.83 13.86
N GLN A 94 15.32 -23.72 13.20
CA GLN A 94 14.74 -22.41 13.55
C GLN A 94 13.27 -22.33 13.15
N ALA A 95 12.91 -22.83 11.98
CA ALA A 95 11.53 -22.95 11.52
C ALA A 95 10.73 -23.91 12.41
N LEU A 96 11.31 -25.04 12.82
CA LEU A 96 10.69 -25.97 13.75
C LEU A 96 10.38 -25.32 15.11
N ALA A 97 11.35 -24.60 15.68
CA ALA A 97 11.15 -23.89 16.94
C ALA A 97 10.01 -22.87 16.84
N ARG A 98 9.96 -22.08 15.76
CA ARG A 98 8.86 -21.14 15.51
C ARG A 98 7.51 -21.82 15.32
N LEU A 99 7.49 -22.98 14.65
CA LEU A 99 6.27 -23.77 14.49
C LEU A 99 5.72 -24.18 15.86
N HIS A 100 6.57 -24.72 16.74
CA HIS A 100 6.18 -25.08 18.10
C HIS A 100 5.69 -23.88 18.91
N ASP A 101 6.39 -22.74 18.83
CA ASP A 101 5.99 -21.51 19.53
C ASP A 101 4.63 -20.99 19.03
N PHE A 102 4.36 -21.07 17.72
CA PHE A 102 3.09 -20.67 17.14
C PHE A 102 1.91 -21.52 17.67
N PHE A 103 2.06 -22.85 17.70
CA PHE A 103 1.01 -23.73 18.22
C PHE A 103 0.83 -23.60 19.74
N LYS A 104 1.93 -23.38 20.46
CA LYS A 104 1.91 -23.09 21.90
C LYS A 104 1.17 -21.78 22.20
N PHE A 105 1.47 -20.71 21.46
CA PHE A 105 0.82 -19.41 21.63
C PHE A 105 -0.66 -19.44 21.25
N SER A 106 -0.98 -20.06 20.11
CA SER A 106 -2.36 -20.16 19.61
C SER A 106 -3.24 -21.16 20.38
N LYS A 107 -2.66 -21.97 21.29
CA LYS A 107 -3.32 -23.06 22.04
C LYS A 107 -4.02 -24.06 21.13
N ARG A 108 -3.48 -24.27 19.92
CA ARG A 108 -3.96 -25.27 18.97
C ARG A 108 -3.02 -26.48 18.97
N SER A 109 -3.56 -27.64 18.63
CA SER A 109 -2.75 -28.83 18.40
C SER A 109 -2.10 -28.76 17.02
N MET A 110 -0.80 -29.08 16.95
CA MET A 110 -0.05 -29.21 15.70
C MET A 110 -0.39 -30.54 15.02
N THR A 111 -0.61 -30.53 13.71
CA THR A 111 -0.74 -31.75 12.90
C THR A 111 0.59 -32.10 12.23
N GLU A 112 0.81 -33.37 11.91
CA GLU A 112 2.08 -33.84 11.35
C GLU A 112 2.46 -33.16 10.03
N ASN A 113 1.47 -32.89 9.16
CA ASN A 113 1.70 -32.19 7.91
C ASN A 113 2.22 -30.75 8.09
N ASN A 114 2.05 -30.12 9.25
CA ASN A 114 2.66 -28.81 9.53
C ASN A 114 4.19 -28.86 9.51
N LEU A 115 4.79 -30.02 9.81
CA LEU A 115 6.24 -30.19 9.76
C LEU A 115 6.80 -29.95 8.35
N ARG A 116 6.01 -30.17 7.29
CA ARG A 116 6.39 -29.85 5.89
C ARG A 116 6.76 -28.38 5.70
N GLN A 117 6.20 -27.48 6.50
CA GLN A 117 6.50 -26.05 6.45
C GLN A 117 7.90 -25.72 6.99
N THR A 118 8.52 -26.63 7.74
CA THR A 118 9.87 -26.48 8.32
C THR A 118 10.96 -27.12 7.44
N LEU A 119 10.56 -27.80 6.37
CA LEU A 119 11.47 -28.41 5.41
C LEU A 119 12.03 -27.36 4.45
N MET A 120 13.33 -27.48 4.18
CA MET A 120 14.08 -26.73 3.19
C MET A 120 14.91 -27.68 2.32
N ILE A 121 15.43 -27.19 1.21
CA ILE A 121 16.32 -27.99 0.35
C ILE A 121 17.70 -28.10 1.00
N GLU A 122 18.24 -29.31 1.09
CA GLU A 122 19.58 -29.63 1.61
C GLU A 122 20.67 -28.79 0.90
N ASP A 123 21.66 -28.33 1.67
CA ASP A 123 22.73 -27.39 1.26
C ASP A 123 22.25 -25.99 0.83
N GLY A 124 20.95 -25.71 0.89
CA GLY A 124 20.40 -24.38 0.68
C GLY A 124 20.63 -23.44 1.88
N ILE A 125 20.41 -22.16 1.64
CA ILE A 125 20.32 -21.14 2.70
C ILE A 125 18.84 -21.03 3.09
N PRO A 126 18.48 -21.22 4.38
CA PRO A 126 17.09 -21.07 4.81
C PRO A 126 16.66 -19.61 4.76
N ILE A 127 15.52 -19.34 4.11
CA ILE A 127 14.90 -18.01 4.13
C ILE A 127 13.82 -18.02 5.20
N GLN A 128 14.14 -17.39 6.34
CA GLN A 128 13.29 -17.39 7.52
C GLN A 128 12.03 -16.54 7.30
N ASN A 129 10.87 -17.05 7.71
CA ASN A 129 9.57 -16.40 7.55
C ASN A 129 9.14 -15.68 8.83
N PRO A 130 9.21 -14.33 8.89
CA PRO A 130 8.92 -13.58 10.11
C PRO A 130 7.41 -13.45 10.41
N THR A 131 6.55 -13.65 9.41
CA THR A 131 5.10 -13.39 9.50
C THR A 131 4.24 -14.63 9.20
N GLY A 132 4.88 -15.77 8.96
CA GLY A 132 4.26 -17.07 8.72
C GLY A 132 5.16 -18.23 9.13
N LEU A 133 4.79 -19.43 8.68
CA LEU A 133 5.40 -20.69 9.17
C LEU A 133 6.30 -21.38 8.14
N ALA A 134 6.02 -21.21 6.85
CA ALA A 134 6.76 -21.89 5.79
C ALA A 134 8.14 -21.24 5.60
N VAL A 135 9.21 -22.00 5.84
CA VAL A 135 10.58 -21.59 5.50
C VAL A 135 10.79 -21.68 4.00
N GLY A 136 11.45 -20.66 3.44
CA GLY A 136 11.89 -20.65 2.04
C GLY A 136 13.30 -21.22 1.90
N THR A 137 13.81 -21.27 0.68
CA THR A 137 15.18 -21.73 0.42
C THR A 137 15.81 -20.93 -0.71
N LEU A 138 17.06 -20.52 -0.53
CA LEU A 138 17.91 -19.99 -1.60
C LEU A 138 19.04 -21.00 -1.83
N ILE A 139 19.13 -21.57 -3.02
CA ILE A 139 20.15 -22.56 -3.37
C ILE A 139 20.69 -22.28 -4.76
N THR A 140 21.96 -22.60 -5.00
CA THR A 140 22.56 -22.53 -6.33
C THR A 140 23.05 -23.89 -6.74
N LYS A 141 22.60 -24.33 -7.91
CA LYS A 141 23.06 -25.55 -8.56
C LYS A 141 23.72 -25.14 -9.86
N GLU A 142 24.99 -25.50 -10.01
CA GLU A 142 25.81 -25.08 -11.16
C GLU A 142 25.80 -23.55 -11.29
N ASP A 143 25.28 -23.03 -12.40
CA ASP A 143 25.20 -21.59 -12.68
C ASP A 143 23.82 -20.98 -12.35
N THR A 144 22.83 -21.79 -11.96
CA THR A 144 21.45 -21.34 -11.71
C THR A 144 21.14 -21.25 -10.23
N THR A 145 20.56 -20.12 -9.81
CA THR A 145 20.09 -19.89 -8.45
C THR A 145 18.58 -19.99 -8.35
N TYR A 146 18.07 -20.75 -7.39
CA TYR A 146 16.64 -20.93 -7.11
C TYR A 146 16.32 -20.26 -5.78
N LEU A 147 15.28 -19.43 -5.79
CA LEU A 147 14.74 -18.79 -4.60
C LEU A 147 13.27 -19.20 -4.44
N LEU A 148 12.97 -19.91 -3.35
CA LEU A 148 11.62 -20.36 -3.02
C LEU A 148 11.02 -19.46 -1.94
N LEU A 149 9.89 -18.86 -2.25
CA LEU A 149 9.12 -17.96 -1.38
C LEU A 149 7.65 -18.41 -1.25
N PRO A 150 6.97 -18.06 -0.16
CA PRO A 150 5.57 -18.43 0.04
C PRO A 150 4.65 -17.67 -0.91
N GLY A 151 3.42 -18.16 -1.09
CA GLY A 151 2.40 -17.52 -1.92
C GLY A 151 1.79 -16.25 -1.32
N PRO A 152 1.39 -16.23 -0.03
CA PRO A 152 0.76 -15.06 0.57
C PRO A 152 1.66 -13.80 0.58
N PRO A 153 1.23 -12.63 0.04
CA PRO A 153 2.04 -11.42 0.00
C PRO A 153 2.48 -10.88 1.37
N ASN A 154 1.66 -11.10 2.41
CA ASN A 154 1.96 -10.74 3.79
C ASN A 154 3.08 -11.58 4.42
N GLU A 155 3.47 -12.70 3.79
CA GLU A 155 4.62 -13.53 4.14
C GLU A 155 5.80 -13.28 3.19
N LEU A 156 5.53 -13.27 1.88
CA LEU A 156 6.55 -13.09 0.85
C LEU A 156 7.27 -11.74 0.96
N ASN A 157 6.54 -10.63 1.12
CA ASN A 157 7.15 -9.30 1.07
C ASN A 157 8.14 -9.10 2.24
N PRO A 158 7.79 -9.41 3.51
CA PRO A 158 8.74 -9.35 4.62
C PRO A 158 9.93 -10.29 4.44
N MET A 159 9.72 -11.52 3.95
CA MET A 159 10.81 -12.47 3.70
C MET A 159 11.81 -11.93 2.70
N PHE A 160 11.31 -11.37 1.59
CA PHE A 160 12.17 -10.80 0.57
C PHE A 160 12.98 -9.62 1.12
N GLN A 161 12.30 -8.63 1.71
CA GLN A 161 12.94 -7.41 2.21
C GLN A 161 13.99 -7.68 3.28
N GLN A 162 13.66 -8.54 4.25
CA GLN A 162 14.50 -8.74 5.43
C GLN A 162 15.64 -9.74 5.21
N ASN A 163 15.41 -10.77 4.39
CA ASN A 163 16.34 -11.90 4.28
C ASN A 163 16.92 -12.02 2.87
N VAL A 164 16.10 -11.96 1.82
CA VAL A 164 16.57 -12.19 0.44
C VAL A 164 17.35 -10.99 -0.10
N ARG A 165 16.82 -9.78 0.06
CA ARG A 165 17.39 -8.56 -0.52
C ARG A 165 18.85 -8.36 -0.11
N PRO A 166 19.25 -8.48 1.18
CA PRO A 166 20.65 -8.41 1.58
C PRO A 166 21.52 -9.51 0.97
N LEU A 167 21.00 -10.75 0.86
CA LEU A 167 21.74 -11.88 0.28
C LEU A 167 22.01 -11.69 -1.21
N LEU A 168 21.00 -11.28 -1.98
CA LEU A 168 21.16 -11.01 -3.42
C LEU A 168 22.09 -9.83 -3.67
N ALA A 169 21.99 -8.75 -2.89
CA ALA A 169 22.88 -7.60 -3.00
C ALA A 169 24.35 -7.96 -2.73
N ALA A 170 24.62 -8.79 -1.72
CA ALA A 170 25.97 -9.25 -1.41
C ALA A 170 26.54 -10.19 -2.47
N ARG A 171 25.69 -11.03 -3.07
CA ARG A 171 26.11 -12.06 -4.02
C ARG A 171 26.27 -11.54 -5.46
N PHE A 172 25.50 -10.51 -5.83
CA PHE A 172 25.48 -9.97 -7.18
C PHE A 172 25.69 -8.45 -7.18
N PRO A 173 26.88 -7.98 -6.79
CA PRO A 173 27.18 -6.55 -6.75
C PRO A 173 27.14 -5.96 -8.17
N GLN A 174 26.36 -4.90 -8.34
CA GLN A 174 26.29 -4.16 -9.60
C GLN A 174 27.29 -3.01 -9.62
N ALA A 175 27.80 -2.68 -10.81
CA ALA A 175 28.65 -1.50 -11.02
C ALA A 175 27.82 -0.19 -11.00
N GLU A 176 26.53 -0.28 -11.31
CA GLU A 176 25.57 0.82 -11.26
C GLU A 176 24.31 0.35 -10.53
N GLN A 177 23.74 1.21 -9.69
CA GLN A 177 22.52 0.96 -8.93
C GLN A 177 21.40 1.90 -9.40
N LEU A 178 20.15 1.47 -9.22
CA LEU A 178 18.98 2.32 -9.39
C LEU A 178 18.62 2.95 -8.05
N ILE A 179 18.51 4.27 -8.03
CA ILE A 179 18.05 5.03 -6.86
C ILE A 179 16.77 5.70 -7.26
N SER A 180 15.71 5.42 -6.51
CA SER A 180 14.36 5.91 -6.80
C SER A 180 13.84 6.81 -5.70
N ARG A 181 13.11 7.85 -6.09
CA ARG A 181 12.34 8.72 -5.19
C ARG A 181 10.92 8.83 -5.68
N VAL A 182 9.97 8.57 -4.79
CA VAL A 182 8.55 8.66 -5.13
C VAL A 182 7.94 9.91 -4.51
N LEU A 183 7.41 10.77 -5.36
CA LEU A 183 6.67 11.97 -4.99
C LEU A 183 5.17 11.70 -5.08
N ARG A 184 4.39 12.15 -4.09
CA ARG A 184 2.94 11.92 -4.04
C ARG A 184 2.16 13.22 -4.08
N PHE A 185 1.11 13.24 -4.91
CA PHE A 185 0.30 14.42 -5.19
C PHE A 185 -1.18 14.14 -4.98
N TYR A 186 -1.88 15.11 -4.39
CA TYR A 186 -3.32 15.09 -4.18
C TYR A 186 -3.97 16.37 -4.71
N GLY A 187 -5.13 16.23 -5.36
CA GLY A 187 -5.89 17.36 -5.93
C GLY A 187 -5.57 17.66 -7.40
N ILE A 188 -4.72 16.84 -8.04
CA ILE A 188 -4.43 16.90 -9.49
C ILE A 188 -4.66 15.52 -10.11
N GLY A 189 -5.29 15.48 -11.29
CA GLY A 189 -5.47 14.25 -12.06
C GLY A 189 -4.23 13.91 -12.90
N GLU A 190 -4.06 12.64 -13.25
CA GLU A 190 -2.89 12.16 -14.01
C GLU A 190 -2.68 12.92 -15.33
N SER A 191 -3.74 13.08 -16.13
CA SER A 191 -3.66 13.77 -17.42
C SER A 191 -3.16 15.21 -17.28
N GLN A 192 -3.60 15.92 -16.22
CA GLN A 192 -3.13 17.28 -15.97
C GLN A 192 -1.68 17.29 -15.49
N LEU A 193 -1.33 16.40 -14.54
CA LEU A 193 0.04 16.27 -14.02
C LEU A 193 1.05 16.01 -15.16
N VAL A 194 0.75 15.06 -16.04
CA VAL A 194 1.60 14.73 -17.19
C VAL A 194 1.67 15.89 -18.17
N THR A 195 0.57 16.60 -18.40
CA THR A 195 0.55 17.79 -19.27
C THR A 195 1.45 18.89 -18.72
N ASP A 196 1.35 19.19 -17.42
CA ASP A 196 2.13 20.24 -16.76
C ASP A 196 3.65 19.93 -16.75
N LEU A 197 3.99 18.64 -16.69
CA LEU A 197 5.35 18.12 -16.67
C LEU A 197 5.87 17.67 -18.04
N LYS A 198 5.09 17.87 -19.12
CA LYS A 198 5.39 17.31 -20.45
C LYS A 198 6.81 17.59 -20.93
N GLU A 199 7.28 18.83 -20.79
CA GLU A 199 8.63 19.21 -21.22
C GLU A 199 9.73 18.46 -20.45
N LEU A 200 9.54 18.21 -19.15
CA LEU A 200 10.50 17.46 -18.34
C LEU A 200 10.49 15.97 -18.73
N ILE A 201 9.31 15.42 -18.97
CA ILE A 201 9.12 14.01 -19.37
C ILE A 201 9.70 13.77 -20.78
N ASP A 202 9.46 14.68 -21.73
CA ASP A 202 9.92 14.50 -23.11
C ASP A 202 11.47 14.62 -23.24
N ARG A 203 12.12 15.35 -22.33
CA ARG A 203 13.57 15.59 -22.34
C ARG A 203 14.35 14.76 -21.31
N GLN A 204 13.68 13.88 -20.59
CA GLN A 204 14.32 13.08 -19.55
C GLN A 204 15.37 12.15 -20.14
N THR A 205 16.45 11.93 -19.40
CA THR A 205 17.47 10.92 -19.71
C THR A 205 17.78 10.15 -18.43
N ASN A 206 18.67 10.68 -17.60
CA ASN A 206 18.97 10.22 -16.27
C ASN A 206 18.98 11.46 -15.35
N PRO A 207 18.07 11.59 -14.37
CA PRO A 207 17.04 10.62 -13.98
C PRO A 207 15.82 10.57 -14.92
N THR A 208 15.05 9.48 -14.82
CA THR A 208 13.76 9.31 -15.47
C THR A 208 12.59 9.73 -14.56
N ILE A 209 11.44 10.05 -15.14
CA ILE A 209 10.16 10.40 -14.52
C ILE A 209 9.11 9.41 -15.03
N ALA A 210 8.52 8.63 -14.14
CA ALA A 210 7.40 7.74 -14.43
C ALA A 210 6.16 8.15 -13.62
N PRO A 211 5.07 8.62 -14.28
CA PRO A 211 3.80 8.86 -13.62
C PRO A 211 3.02 7.56 -13.39
N TYR A 212 2.37 7.45 -12.23
CA TYR A 212 1.46 6.36 -11.90
C TYR A 212 0.20 6.92 -11.24
N ALA A 213 -0.97 6.57 -11.78
CA ALA A 213 -2.24 6.83 -11.13
C ALA A 213 -2.53 5.77 -10.05
N LYS A 214 -2.89 6.24 -8.84
CA LYS A 214 -3.47 5.41 -7.79
C LYS A 214 -4.90 5.90 -7.50
N PRO A 215 -5.76 5.10 -6.86
CA PRO A 215 -7.10 5.56 -6.50
C PRO A 215 -7.04 6.82 -5.60
N ASN A 216 -7.55 7.95 -6.11
CA ASN A 216 -7.62 9.26 -5.45
C ASN A 216 -6.29 10.04 -5.32
N GLU A 217 -5.20 9.61 -5.94
CA GLU A 217 -3.93 10.34 -5.93
C GLU A 217 -3.08 10.01 -7.16
N VAL A 218 -2.02 10.79 -7.38
CA VAL A 218 -1.05 10.51 -8.44
C VAL A 218 0.34 10.50 -7.83
N THR A 219 1.18 9.57 -8.28
CA THR A 219 2.58 9.47 -7.84
C THR A 219 3.53 9.63 -9.02
N LEU A 220 4.68 10.26 -8.79
CA LEU A 220 5.80 10.30 -9.74
C LEU A 220 6.96 9.53 -9.13
N ARG A 221 7.48 8.54 -9.86
CA ARG A 221 8.76 7.91 -9.53
C ARG A 221 9.84 8.60 -10.33
N LEU A 222 10.82 9.16 -9.61
CA LEU A 222 12.06 9.67 -10.17
C LEU A 222 13.13 8.59 -9.98
N THR A 223 13.80 8.14 -11.04
CA THR A 223 14.79 7.07 -10.94
C THR A 223 16.09 7.47 -11.60
N ALA A 224 17.19 7.42 -10.84
CA ALA A 224 18.54 7.66 -11.32
C ALA A 224 19.32 6.34 -11.39
N LYS A 225 20.03 6.12 -12.50
CA LYS A 225 20.99 5.01 -12.63
C LYS A 225 22.41 5.56 -12.43
N VAL A 226 23.09 5.14 -11.38
CA VAL A 226 24.39 5.72 -10.99
C VAL A 226 25.30 4.69 -10.33
N ALA A 227 26.62 4.86 -10.45
CA ALA A 227 27.59 4.09 -9.68
C ALA A 227 27.76 4.61 -8.23
N ASP A 228 27.57 5.92 -8.02
CA ASP A 228 27.69 6.58 -6.72
C ASP A 228 26.34 7.06 -6.21
N GLU A 229 26.01 6.69 -4.97
CA GLU A 229 24.72 7.02 -4.36
C GLU A 229 24.52 8.53 -4.17
N GLY A 230 25.58 9.23 -3.77
CA GLY A 230 25.56 10.68 -3.54
C GLY A 230 25.23 11.45 -4.82
N LEU A 231 25.84 11.07 -5.95
CA LEU A 231 25.52 11.64 -7.25
C LEU A 231 24.07 11.36 -7.67
N GLY A 232 23.58 10.14 -7.43
CA GLY A 232 22.18 9.81 -7.72
C GLY A 232 21.20 10.67 -6.94
N GLN A 233 21.46 10.87 -5.65
CA GLN A 233 20.64 11.73 -4.80
C GLN A 233 20.64 13.18 -5.29
N GLN A 234 21.79 13.72 -5.71
CA GLN A 234 21.89 15.07 -6.28
C GLN A 234 21.08 15.22 -7.58
N LEU A 235 21.17 14.25 -8.50
CA LEU A 235 20.40 14.25 -9.74
C LEU A 235 18.88 14.24 -9.46
N LEU A 236 18.45 13.45 -8.47
CA LEU A 236 17.06 13.40 -8.04
C LEU A 236 16.60 14.72 -7.41
N ASP A 237 17.43 15.38 -6.60
CA ASP A 237 17.13 16.69 -5.97
C ASP A 237 16.93 17.79 -7.03
N GLU A 238 17.80 17.85 -8.03
CA GLU A 238 17.68 18.81 -9.14
C GLU A 238 16.42 18.61 -9.97
N LEU A 239 16.06 17.35 -10.24
CA LEU A 239 14.87 17.02 -10.99
C LEU A 239 13.60 17.31 -10.18
N GLU A 240 13.60 16.94 -8.90
CA GLU A 240 12.51 17.22 -7.98
C GLU A 240 12.24 18.72 -7.87
N ALA A 241 13.27 19.56 -7.73
CA ALA A 241 13.09 21.01 -7.67
C ALA A 241 12.33 21.56 -8.88
N LYS A 242 12.62 21.04 -10.09
CA LYS A 242 11.91 21.40 -11.33
C LYS A 242 10.46 20.91 -11.33
N VAL A 243 10.19 19.72 -10.79
CA VAL A 243 8.83 19.18 -10.61
C VAL A 243 8.05 20.03 -9.61
N MET A 244 8.61 20.31 -8.44
CA MET A 244 7.97 21.10 -7.38
C MET A 244 7.63 22.53 -7.85
N ALA A 245 8.50 23.15 -8.66
CA ALA A 245 8.21 24.47 -9.23
C ALA A 245 6.95 24.49 -10.12
N LYS A 246 6.57 23.36 -10.73
CA LYS A 246 5.41 23.25 -11.60
C LYS A 246 4.16 22.77 -10.87
N VAL A 247 4.28 21.76 -10.01
CA VAL A 247 3.13 21.03 -9.43
C VAL A 247 3.21 20.85 -7.91
N GLY A 248 4.14 21.55 -7.24
CA GLY A 248 4.39 21.41 -5.80
C GLY A 248 3.22 21.79 -4.90
N THR A 249 2.24 22.56 -5.38
CA THR A 249 1.01 22.90 -4.62
C THR A 249 0.10 21.70 -4.33
N TYR A 250 0.26 20.61 -5.09
CA TYR A 250 -0.43 19.34 -4.93
C TYR A 250 0.40 18.32 -4.15
N PHE A 251 1.69 18.58 -3.95
CA PHE A 251 2.59 17.65 -3.28
C PHE A 251 2.22 17.52 -1.80
N TYR A 252 2.23 16.29 -1.29
CA TYR A 252 1.96 16.04 0.11
C TYR A 252 2.98 15.15 0.81
N GLY A 253 3.82 14.39 0.10
CA GLY A 253 4.81 13.55 0.75
C GLY A 253 5.56 12.60 -0.17
N TYR A 254 6.50 11.86 0.42
CA TYR A 254 7.40 10.94 -0.26
C TYR A 254 7.11 9.46 0.06
N GLY A 255 7.57 8.56 -0.81
CA GLY A 255 7.66 7.12 -0.54
C GLY A 255 6.49 6.29 -1.08
N ASP A 256 6.78 5.04 -1.43
CA ASP A 256 5.82 4.11 -2.03
C ASP A 256 4.71 3.66 -1.07
N GLU A 257 5.11 3.32 0.17
CA GLU A 257 4.23 2.85 1.24
C GLU A 257 3.59 3.98 2.06
N ASN A 258 3.87 5.24 1.70
CA ASN A 258 3.27 6.38 2.37
C ASN A 258 1.85 6.64 1.86
N SER A 259 1.08 7.41 2.61
CA SER A 259 -0.30 7.77 2.26
C SER A 259 -0.68 9.12 2.84
N LEU A 260 -1.68 9.77 2.26
CA LEU A 260 -2.16 11.06 2.76
C LEU A 260 -2.58 10.97 4.23
N VAL A 261 -3.26 9.89 4.65
CA VAL A 261 -3.65 9.71 6.05
C VAL A 261 -2.45 9.60 6.97
N LYS A 262 -1.41 8.83 6.59
CA LYS A 262 -0.19 8.70 7.39
C LYS A 262 0.48 10.06 7.56
N VAL A 263 0.66 10.81 6.47
CA VAL A 263 1.25 12.16 6.52
C VAL A 263 0.41 13.11 7.38
N THR A 264 -0.92 13.07 7.27
CA THR A 264 -1.81 13.89 8.10
C THR A 264 -1.66 13.55 9.58
N VAL A 265 -1.67 12.27 9.96
CA VAL A 265 -1.49 11.82 11.35
C VAL A 265 -0.11 12.20 11.89
N ASP A 266 0.95 11.99 11.12
CA ASP A 266 2.31 12.35 11.51
C ASP A 266 2.45 13.87 11.72
N ALA A 267 1.84 14.69 10.86
CA ALA A 267 1.82 16.13 11.02
C ALA A 267 1.06 16.56 12.28
N LEU A 268 -0.12 15.96 12.55
CA LEU A 268 -0.87 16.21 13.78
C LEU A 268 -0.04 15.88 15.03
N LYS A 269 0.65 14.72 15.04
CA LYS A 269 1.53 14.32 16.14
C LYS A 269 2.68 15.30 16.33
N LYS A 270 3.38 15.63 15.23
CA LYS A 270 4.52 16.56 15.22
C LYS A 270 4.17 17.91 15.87
N TYR A 271 2.98 18.43 15.62
CA TYR A 271 2.54 19.73 16.13
C TYR A 271 1.63 19.65 17.36
N GLY A 272 1.47 18.45 17.97
CA GLY A 272 0.64 18.25 19.16
C GLY A 272 -0.82 18.63 18.96
N LYS A 273 -1.37 18.37 17.77
CA LYS A 273 -2.74 18.73 17.37
C LYS A 273 -3.65 17.53 17.35
N THR A 274 -4.91 17.78 17.69
CA THR A 274 -5.95 16.74 17.81
C THR A 274 -7.02 16.89 16.73
N VAL A 275 -7.64 15.78 16.35
CA VAL A 275 -8.67 15.72 15.31
C VAL A 275 -9.87 14.86 15.73
N THR A 276 -11.05 15.25 15.29
CA THR A 276 -12.31 14.47 15.37
C THR A 276 -13.07 14.54 14.03
N ALA A 277 -14.17 13.79 13.91
CA ALA A 277 -15.02 13.84 12.72
C ALA A 277 -16.51 13.62 13.03
N ALA A 278 -17.37 14.16 12.17
CA ALA A 278 -18.80 13.86 12.09
C ALA A 278 -19.17 13.34 10.70
N GLU A 279 -19.57 12.07 10.62
CA GLU A 279 -19.75 11.36 9.36
C GLU A 279 -21.22 11.01 9.08
N SER A 280 -21.74 11.46 7.94
CA SER A 280 -22.99 10.96 7.37
C SER A 280 -22.69 10.00 6.21
N LEU A 281 -22.47 10.49 4.99
CA LEU A 281 -22.32 9.62 3.81
C LEU A 281 -21.13 8.64 3.89
N THR A 282 -20.07 9.01 4.61
CA THR A 282 -18.86 8.22 4.77
C THR A 282 -19.02 7.14 5.84
N ALA A 283 -20.00 7.28 6.74
CA ALA A 283 -20.43 6.26 7.70
C ALA A 283 -19.29 5.60 8.51
N GLY A 284 -18.37 6.41 9.04
CA GLY A 284 -17.24 5.92 9.84
C GLY A 284 -15.98 5.63 9.03
N LEU A 285 -16.01 5.78 7.71
CA LEU A 285 -14.85 5.49 6.84
C LEU A 285 -13.68 6.43 7.14
N PHE A 286 -13.91 7.72 7.42
CA PHE A 286 -12.83 8.64 7.76
C PHE A 286 -12.15 8.23 9.06
N GLN A 287 -12.94 7.92 10.09
CA GLN A 287 -12.44 7.47 11.38
C GLN A 287 -11.71 6.12 11.28
N SER A 288 -12.24 5.18 10.49
CA SER A 288 -11.56 3.90 10.21
C SER A 288 -10.23 4.11 9.49
N THR A 289 -10.17 5.01 8.50
CA THR A 289 -8.93 5.33 7.78
C THR A 289 -7.88 5.93 8.72
N LEU A 290 -8.27 6.77 9.68
CA LEU A 290 -7.37 7.21 10.75
C LEU A 290 -6.91 6.01 11.62
N GLY A 291 -7.85 5.12 11.97
CA GLY A 291 -7.61 3.91 12.76
C GLY A 291 -6.55 2.97 12.21
N ASP A 292 -6.31 2.98 10.90
CA ASP A 292 -5.29 2.16 10.22
C ASP A 292 -3.85 2.62 10.56
N ILE A 293 -3.66 3.82 11.12
CA ILE A 293 -2.33 4.37 11.44
C ILE A 293 -1.93 4.06 12.89
N THR A 294 -0.76 3.47 13.05
CA THR A 294 -0.20 3.13 14.37
C THR A 294 -0.01 4.39 15.24
N GLY A 295 -0.48 4.31 16.49
CA GLY A 295 -0.42 5.41 17.46
C GLY A 295 -1.38 6.57 17.16
N VAL A 296 -2.39 6.38 16.31
CA VAL A 296 -3.38 7.43 16.02
C VAL A 296 -4.14 7.92 17.25
N SER A 297 -4.22 7.12 18.32
CA SER A 297 -4.83 7.49 19.60
C SER A 297 -4.20 8.71 20.28
N GLU A 298 -2.96 9.08 19.92
CA GLU A 298 -2.31 10.31 20.40
C GLU A 298 -3.04 11.58 19.92
N VAL A 299 -3.63 11.53 18.72
CA VAL A 299 -4.21 12.69 18.03
C VAL A 299 -5.70 12.57 17.75
N PHE A 300 -6.24 11.36 17.62
CA PHE A 300 -7.64 11.13 17.31
C PHE A 300 -8.46 10.88 18.59
N LYS A 301 -9.40 11.78 18.88
CA LYS A 301 -10.22 11.75 20.11
C LYS A 301 -11.51 10.92 20.00
N GLY A 302 -11.71 10.22 18.89
CA GLY A 302 -12.98 9.62 18.52
C GLY A 302 -13.81 10.55 17.63
N GLY A 303 -15.01 10.13 17.28
CA GLY A 303 -15.91 10.89 16.40
C GLY A 303 -17.33 10.35 16.41
N PHE A 304 -18.14 10.87 15.50
CA PHE A 304 -19.58 10.66 15.46
C PHE A 304 -20.00 10.14 14.09
N VAL A 305 -20.85 9.12 14.06
CA VAL A 305 -21.54 8.70 12.84
C VAL A 305 -23.01 9.13 12.98
N THR A 306 -23.37 10.21 12.29
CA THR A 306 -24.68 10.86 12.35
C THR A 306 -25.43 10.67 11.03
N TYR A 307 -25.82 9.42 10.77
CA TYR A 307 -26.33 8.97 9.46
C TYR A 307 -27.73 9.52 9.12
N SER A 308 -28.49 10.00 10.12
CA SER A 308 -29.83 10.57 9.97
C SER A 308 -29.89 12.02 10.47
N ALA A 309 -30.92 12.78 10.07
CA ALA A 309 -31.16 14.12 10.62
C ALA A 309 -31.37 14.09 12.15
N GLU A 310 -32.06 13.07 12.65
CA GLU A 310 -32.26 12.84 14.09
C GLU A 310 -30.93 12.64 14.84
N THR A 311 -30.04 11.79 14.34
CA THR A 311 -28.73 11.56 14.97
C THR A 311 -27.81 12.78 14.86
N LYS A 312 -27.91 13.58 13.78
CA LYS A 312 -27.24 14.89 13.68
C LYS A 312 -27.69 15.83 14.79
N ALA A 313 -29.00 15.95 15.01
CA ALA A 313 -29.54 16.78 16.08
C ALA A 313 -29.18 16.26 17.47
N HIS A 314 -29.38 14.96 17.72
CA HIS A 314 -29.20 14.36 19.04
C HIS A 314 -27.74 14.27 19.47
N PHE A 315 -26.84 13.75 18.62
CA PHE A 315 -25.44 13.52 19.02
C PHE A 315 -24.61 14.80 19.01
N LEU A 316 -24.87 15.71 18.06
CA LEU A 316 -24.08 16.93 17.89
C LEU A 316 -24.77 18.17 18.47
N GLY A 317 -26.06 18.10 18.84
CA GLY A 317 -26.81 19.25 19.30
C GLY A 317 -27.05 20.28 18.19
N ILE A 318 -27.23 19.82 16.95
CA ILE A 318 -27.56 20.69 15.81
C ILE A 318 -29.05 21.06 15.90
N ASP A 319 -29.38 22.34 15.69
CA ASP A 319 -30.77 22.81 15.68
C ASP A 319 -31.56 22.11 14.57
N VAL A 320 -32.66 21.46 14.94
CA VAL A 320 -33.57 20.77 14.01
C VAL A 320 -34.10 21.74 12.97
N LYS A 321 -34.36 23.00 13.33
CA LYS A 321 -34.85 24.03 12.39
C LYS A 321 -33.85 24.34 11.28
N LEU A 322 -32.54 24.22 11.57
CA LEU A 322 -31.50 24.39 10.55
C LEU A 322 -31.58 23.26 9.52
N LEU A 323 -31.73 22.01 9.99
CA LEU A 323 -31.81 20.82 9.14
C LEU A 323 -33.09 20.82 8.29
N GLU A 324 -34.21 21.25 8.85
CA GLU A 324 -35.48 21.37 8.11
C GLU A 324 -35.45 22.47 7.04
N LYS A 325 -34.82 23.61 7.35
CA LYS A 325 -34.76 24.77 6.43
C LYS A 325 -33.74 24.59 5.31
N GLU A 326 -32.53 24.15 5.65
CA GLU A 326 -31.40 24.11 4.72
C GLU A 326 -31.20 22.72 4.09
N GLY A 327 -31.79 21.67 4.67
CA GLY A 327 -31.55 20.28 4.27
C GLY A 327 -30.25 19.69 4.86
N THR A 328 -30.15 18.37 4.84
CA THR A 328 -28.94 17.67 5.30
C THR A 328 -27.80 17.77 4.29
N ILE A 329 -28.10 18.04 3.01
CA ILE A 329 -27.11 18.18 1.93
C ILE A 329 -26.82 19.66 1.65
N SER A 330 -26.29 20.36 2.66
CA SER A 330 -26.07 21.81 2.62
C SER A 330 -24.76 22.24 3.27
N GLU A 331 -24.30 23.43 2.89
CA GLU A 331 -23.14 24.10 3.52
C GLU A 331 -23.36 24.29 5.02
N ALA A 332 -24.55 24.76 5.39
CA ALA A 332 -24.93 25.04 6.78
C ALA A 332 -24.91 23.76 7.65
N CYS A 333 -25.42 22.65 7.13
CA CYS A 333 -25.36 21.35 7.81
C CYS A 333 -23.90 20.89 8.01
N ALA A 334 -23.06 21.01 6.98
CA ALA A 334 -21.65 20.62 7.07
C ALA A 334 -20.87 21.47 8.08
N ILE A 335 -21.06 22.80 8.07
CA ILE A 335 -20.47 23.71 9.05
C ILE A 335 -20.92 23.36 10.47
N ALA A 336 -22.23 23.19 10.68
CA ALA A 336 -22.77 22.84 11.99
C ALA A 336 -22.22 21.51 12.50
N MET A 337 -22.15 20.49 11.64
CA MET A 337 -21.57 19.18 12.00
C MET A 337 -20.10 19.29 12.42
N ALA A 338 -19.28 20.02 11.66
CA ALA A 338 -17.85 20.15 11.96
C ALA A 338 -17.62 20.94 13.25
N GLU A 339 -18.26 22.10 13.40
CA GLU A 339 -18.13 22.95 14.60
C GLU A 339 -18.59 22.20 15.85
N ARG A 340 -19.75 21.55 15.79
CA ARG A 340 -20.28 20.82 16.95
C ARG A 340 -19.43 19.61 17.29
N ALA A 341 -18.95 18.84 16.32
CA ALA A 341 -18.02 17.74 16.58
C ALA A 341 -16.74 18.23 17.26
N ARG A 342 -16.15 19.32 16.76
CA ARG A 342 -14.94 19.95 17.34
C ARG A 342 -15.17 20.32 18.81
N ILE A 343 -16.30 20.96 19.11
CA ILE A 343 -16.65 21.38 20.47
C ILE A 343 -16.88 20.18 21.38
N VAL A 344 -17.69 19.20 20.96
CA VAL A 344 -18.08 18.06 21.81
C VAL A 344 -16.88 17.16 22.11
N ALA A 345 -15.98 16.96 21.14
CA ALA A 345 -14.77 16.16 21.32
C ALA A 345 -13.58 16.94 21.92
N ASP A 346 -13.72 18.26 22.12
CA ASP A 346 -12.64 19.21 22.46
C ASP A 346 -11.36 18.99 21.63
N ALA A 347 -11.52 18.96 20.30
CA ALA A 347 -10.42 18.79 19.37
C ALA A 347 -9.92 20.14 18.81
N ASP A 348 -8.67 20.19 18.35
CA ASP A 348 -8.14 21.33 17.59
C ASP A 348 -8.83 21.43 16.23
N TYR A 349 -9.03 20.29 15.56
CA TYR A 349 -9.62 20.18 14.23
C TYR A 349 -10.83 19.24 14.23
N ALA A 350 -11.82 19.56 13.42
CA ALA A 350 -12.87 18.62 13.05
C ALA A 350 -13.19 18.70 11.57
N VAL A 351 -13.53 17.55 11.00
CA VAL A 351 -14.08 17.45 9.64
C VAL A 351 -15.47 16.84 9.68
N SER A 352 -16.37 17.32 8.82
CA SER A 352 -17.69 16.71 8.65
C SER A 352 -17.92 16.28 7.21
N PHE A 353 -18.76 15.26 7.02
CA PHE A 353 -19.11 14.75 5.69
C PHE A 353 -20.62 14.57 5.58
N THR A 354 -21.25 15.39 4.75
CA THR A 354 -22.66 15.24 4.38
C THR A 354 -22.83 15.37 2.87
N GLY A 355 -23.68 14.56 2.26
CA GLY A 355 -23.69 14.43 0.80
C GLY A 355 -24.46 13.21 0.30
N VAL A 356 -24.53 13.11 -1.02
CA VAL A 356 -25.23 12.04 -1.73
C VAL A 356 -24.21 11.05 -2.27
N ALA A 357 -24.06 9.90 -1.62
CA ALA A 357 -23.14 8.87 -2.11
C ALA A 357 -23.68 8.11 -3.33
N GLY A 358 -24.98 8.21 -3.63
CA GLY A 358 -25.62 7.52 -4.75
C GLY A 358 -26.02 6.06 -4.48
N PRO A 359 -26.64 5.38 -5.46
CA PRO A 359 -26.82 5.87 -6.84
C PRO A 359 -27.93 6.94 -7.00
N ASP A 360 -28.89 6.97 -6.08
CA ASP A 360 -30.05 7.86 -6.19
C ASP A 360 -29.73 9.31 -5.78
N GLU A 361 -30.57 10.24 -6.23
CA GLU A 361 -30.58 11.61 -5.73
C GLU A 361 -31.18 11.70 -4.31
N LEU A 362 -30.82 12.75 -3.59
CA LEU A 362 -31.37 13.03 -2.26
C LEU A 362 -31.53 14.55 -2.09
N GLU A 363 -32.68 15.00 -1.58
CA GLU A 363 -33.01 16.43 -1.43
C GLU A 363 -32.83 17.23 -2.75
N GLY A 364 -33.12 16.59 -3.89
CA GLY A 364 -32.93 17.18 -5.22
C GLY A 364 -31.46 17.39 -5.64
N LYS A 365 -30.51 16.77 -4.94
CA LYS A 365 -29.08 16.80 -5.24
C LYS A 365 -28.64 15.48 -5.88
N PRO A 366 -27.89 15.49 -6.99
CA PRO A 366 -27.44 14.27 -7.63
C PRO A 366 -26.35 13.57 -6.82
N ALA A 367 -26.20 12.26 -7.04
CA ALA A 367 -25.08 11.49 -6.54
C ALA A 367 -23.73 12.18 -6.84
N GLY A 368 -22.82 12.15 -5.87
CA GLY A 368 -21.53 12.82 -5.94
C GLY A 368 -21.50 14.22 -5.33
N THR A 369 -22.66 14.83 -5.03
CA THR A 369 -22.74 16.11 -4.33
C THR A 369 -22.37 15.93 -2.86
N VAL A 370 -21.21 16.45 -2.45
CA VAL A 370 -20.70 16.28 -1.08
C VAL A 370 -20.24 17.62 -0.51
N TRP A 371 -20.78 17.98 0.64
CA TRP A 371 -20.27 19.06 1.48
C TRP A 371 -19.34 18.50 2.55
N ILE A 372 -18.17 19.12 2.66
CA ILE A 372 -17.15 18.76 3.64
C ILE A 372 -16.90 19.98 4.52
N GLY A 373 -17.35 19.93 5.77
CA GLY A 373 -17.11 20.98 6.75
C GLY A 373 -15.74 20.83 7.39
N PHE A 374 -15.08 21.93 7.70
CA PHE A 374 -13.80 21.96 8.39
C PHE A 374 -13.81 23.04 9.48
N ALA A 375 -13.65 22.61 10.72
CA ALA A 375 -13.61 23.46 11.89
C ALA A 375 -12.22 23.44 12.52
N GLU A 376 -11.72 24.61 12.88
CA GLU A 376 -10.46 24.79 13.60
C GLU A 376 -10.69 25.64 14.85
N LYS A 377 -10.11 25.22 15.97
CA LYS A 377 -10.26 25.91 17.26
C LYS A 377 -9.81 27.37 17.15
N GLY A 378 -10.74 28.28 17.39
CA GLY A 378 -10.51 29.74 17.34
C GLY A 378 -10.52 30.34 15.93
N GLN A 379 -10.99 29.62 14.91
CA GLN A 379 -11.19 30.13 13.55
C GLN A 379 -12.66 29.95 13.13
N SER A 380 -13.09 30.70 12.12
CA SER A 380 -14.40 30.47 11.51
C SER A 380 -14.43 29.13 10.79
N THR A 381 -15.45 28.32 11.07
CA THR A 381 -15.68 27.06 10.37
C THR A 381 -16.12 27.32 8.93
N ILE A 382 -15.55 26.55 8.00
CA ILE A 382 -15.83 26.63 6.57
C ILE A 382 -16.41 25.31 6.08
N ALA A 383 -17.02 25.31 4.90
CA ALA A 383 -17.32 24.07 4.19
C ALA A 383 -16.97 24.20 2.70
N VAL A 384 -16.60 23.08 2.09
CA VAL A 384 -16.30 23.01 0.66
C VAL A 384 -17.27 22.06 -0.03
N LEU A 385 -17.82 22.51 -1.15
CA LEU A 385 -18.63 21.67 -2.04
C LEU A 385 -17.72 20.90 -2.98
N GLN A 386 -17.99 19.60 -3.13
CA GLN A 386 -17.33 18.72 -4.08
C GLN A 386 -18.38 17.98 -4.92
N HIS A 387 -18.00 17.72 -6.17
CA HIS A 387 -18.77 16.89 -7.09
C HIS A 387 -17.91 15.72 -7.53
N PHE A 388 -18.06 14.59 -6.85
CA PHE A 388 -17.34 13.37 -7.17
C PHE A 388 -18.14 12.54 -8.18
N ASN A 389 -17.53 12.15 -9.28
CA ASN A 389 -18.21 11.42 -10.35
C ASN A 389 -17.64 10.01 -10.47
N ARG A 390 -18.20 9.04 -9.74
CA ARG A 390 -18.00 7.58 -9.84
C ARG A 390 -19.06 6.84 -8.99
N ASP A 391 -18.88 5.55 -8.76
CA ASP A 391 -19.73 4.74 -7.90
C ASP A 391 -19.71 5.21 -6.42
N ARG A 392 -20.68 4.68 -5.64
CA ARG A 392 -20.88 4.98 -4.22
C ARG A 392 -19.63 4.80 -3.35
N ARG A 393 -18.84 3.76 -3.60
CA ARG A 393 -17.62 3.48 -2.81
C ARG A 393 -16.55 4.51 -3.13
N SER A 394 -16.38 4.84 -4.41
CA SER A 394 -15.45 5.84 -4.89
C SER A 394 -15.77 7.22 -4.31
N ILE A 395 -17.03 7.67 -4.37
CA ILE A 395 -17.47 8.96 -3.81
C ILE A 395 -17.13 9.08 -2.32
N ARG A 396 -17.44 8.03 -1.53
CA ARG A 396 -17.13 8.00 -0.09
C ARG A 396 -15.62 8.13 0.18
N LYS A 397 -14.80 7.39 -0.57
CA LYS A 397 -13.33 7.46 -0.44
C LYS A 397 -12.78 8.82 -0.83
N SER A 398 -13.25 9.41 -1.95
CA SER A 398 -12.79 10.73 -2.39
C SER A 398 -13.14 11.82 -1.38
N ALA A 399 -14.31 11.73 -0.73
CA ALA A 399 -14.69 12.63 0.36
C ALA A 399 -13.71 12.54 1.55
N VAL A 400 -13.40 11.32 2.01
CA VAL A 400 -12.42 11.07 3.08
C VAL A 400 -11.06 11.69 2.75
N MET A 401 -10.55 11.44 1.54
CA MET A 401 -9.27 11.99 1.09
C MET A 401 -9.27 13.52 1.09
N LYS A 402 -10.39 14.15 0.69
CA LYS A 402 -10.50 15.60 0.71
C LYS A 402 -10.51 16.17 2.13
N GLY A 403 -11.15 15.47 3.06
CA GLY A 403 -11.09 15.81 4.48
C GLY A 403 -9.66 15.77 5.04
N LEU A 404 -8.90 14.72 4.72
CA LEU A 404 -7.50 14.58 5.13
C LEU A 404 -6.61 15.70 4.56
N ASP A 405 -6.81 16.08 3.30
CA ASP A 405 -6.09 17.18 2.63
C ASP A 405 -6.37 18.53 3.30
N LEU A 406 -7.63 18.82 3.66
CA LEU A 406 -7.97 20.05 4.39
C LEU A 406 -7.24 20.15 5.73
N ILE A 407 -7.22 19.05 6.50
CA ILE A 407 -6.52 18.99 7.79
C ILE A 407 -5.02 19.18 7.58
N LEU A 408 -4.40 18.43 6.67
CA LEU A 408 -2.96 18.52 6.42
C LEU A 408 -2.54 19.93 6.01
N ARG A 409 -3.28 20.58 5.12
CA ARG A 409 -3.01 21.96 4.70
C ARG A 409 -3.16 22.94 5.86
N ALA A 410 -4.15 22.76 6.74
CA ALA A 410 -4.34 23.62 7.91
C ALA A 410 -3.19 23.49 8.92
N VAL A 411 -2.77 22.24 9.19
CA VAL A 411 -1.64 21.93 10.08
C VAL A 411 -0.33 22.53 9.55
N ASN A 412 -0.10 22.43 8.24
CA ASN A 412 1.13 22.91 7.61
C ASN A 412 1.18 24.42 7.40
N LYS A 413 0.04 25.12 7.20
CA LYS A 413 0.02 26.59 7.00
C LYS A 413 0.46 27.42 8.22
N LYS A 414 0.43 26.83 9.42
CA LYS A 414 0.74 27.53 10.68
C LYS A 414 2.21 27.48 11.08
N ASN A 415 3.06 26.90 10.23
CA ASN A 415 4.51 26.82 10.39
C ASN A 415 5.18 27.12 9.05
#